data_AF-A0A8J7Y1G3-F1
#
_entry.id   AF-A0A8J7Y1G3-F1
#
_cell.length_a   1.000
_cell.length_b   1.000
_cell.length_c   1.000
_cell.angle_alpha   90.00
_cell.angle_beta   90.00
_cell.angle_gamma   90.00
#
_symmetry.space_group_name_H-M   'P 1'
#
loop_
_entity.id
_entity.type
_entity.pdbx_description
1 polymer ?
#
loop_
_entity_poly.entity_id
_entity_poly.type
_entity_poly.pdbx_seq_one_letter_code
_entity_poly.pdbx_strand_id
1 'polypeptide(L)'
;MIPELVLLRSDNGRTLAEREIKTLQINPEFKCGVDVYQVKEYLKTVNPTCVVGSNIERHLAQELNIPLSFEIVYPVLEYRMTDRQYFGYRGMLNLIEIIQNQWRNKWKSKRKRYKSKW
;
A
#
# COMPACT_ATOMS: atom_id res chain seq x y z
N MET A 1 -10.30 -7.06 -0.71
CA MET A 1 -9.62 -6.60 0.52
C MET A 1 -10.38 -5.40 1.03
N ILE A 2 -10.79 -5.41 2.29
CA ILE A 2 -11.39 -4.25 2.96
C ILE A 2 -10.28 -3.64 3.83
N PRO A 3 -10.01 -2.33 3.76
CA PRO A 3 -8.97 -1.73 4.59
C PRO A 3 -9.40 -1.75 6.06
N GLU A 4 -8.50 -2.16 6.94
CA GLU A 4 -8.68 -2.03 8.39
C GLU A 4 -8.23 -0.66 8.89
N LEU A 5 -7.31 -0.02 8.17
CA LEU A 5 -6.67 1.23 8.51
C LEU A 5 -6.52 2.10 7.25
N VAL A 6 -6.90 3.37 7.36
CA VAL A 6 -6.70 4.38 6.32
C VAL A 6 -6.03 5.61 6.95
N LEU A 7 -4.81 5.89 6.52
CA LEU A 7 -4.01 7.02 6.99
C LEU A 7 -3.82 8.02 5.85
N LEU A 8 -4.14 9.29 6.11
CA LEU A 8 -3.85 10.39 5.19
C LEU A 8 -2.85 11.35 5.83
N ARG A 9 -1.84 11.74 5.05
CA ARG A 9 -0.85 12.72 5.49
C ARG A 9 -1.43 14.13 5.59
N SER A 10 -2.33 14.51 4.70
CA SER A 10 -2.94 15.84 4.66
C SER A 10 -4.42 15.79 5.04
N ASP A 11 -4.92 16.90 5.58
CA ASP A 11 -6.34 17.05 5.93
C ASP A 11 -7.22 17.44 4.74
N ASN A 12 -6.63 17.88 3.63
CA ASN A 12 -7.35 18.42 2.48
C ASN A 12 -8.38 17.44 1.88
N GLY A 13 -8.14 16.13 2.00
CA GLY A 13 -9.00 15.08 1.47
C GLY A 13 -9.96 14.45 2.50
N ARG A 14 -9.99 14.97 3.74
CA ARG A 14 -10.68 14.32 4.87
C ARG A 14 -12.17 14.11 4.62
N THR A 15 -12.89 15.17 4.24
CA THR A 15 -14.34 15.14 4.04
C THR A 15 -14.74 14.21 2.90
N LEU A 16 -13.95 14.17 1.82
CA LEU A 16 -14.16 13.26 0.71
C LEU A 16 -13.95 11.80 1.16
N ALA A 17 -12.85 11.51 1.87
CA ALA A 17 -12.57 10.17 2.36
C ALA A 17 -13.64 9.66 3.33
N GLU A 18 -14.08 10.48 4.29
CA GLU A 18 -15.15 10.12 5.23
C GLU A 18 -16.47 9.82 4.50
N ARG A 19 -16.81 10.61 3.47
CA ARG A 19 -17.98 10.38 2.63
C ARG A 19 -17.88 9.06 1.86
N GLU A 20 -16.74 8.78 1.25
CA GLU A 20 -16.53 7.54 0.48
C GLU A 20 -16.56 6.30 1.39
N ILE A 21 -15.93 6.36 2.56
CA ILE A 21 -15.97 5.30 3.57
C ILE A 21 -17.42 4.99 3.96
N LYS A 22 -18.22 6.02 4.22
CA LYS A 22 -19.65 5.88 4.55
C LYS A 22 -20.47 5.31 3.39
N THR A 23 -20.19 5.76 2.17
CA THR A 23 -20.89 5.32 0.95
C THR A 23 -20.60 3.85 0.65
N LEU A 24 -19.35 3.43 0.86
CA LEU A 24 -18.90 2.05 0.71
C LEU A 24 -19.30 1.14 1.88
N GLN A 25 -19.89 1.70 2.94
CA GLN A 25 -20.31 0.98 4.15
C GLN A 25 -19.19 0.16 4.80
N ILE A 26 -17.96 0.67 4.76
CA ILE A 26 -16.80 0.11 5.43
C ILE A 26 -16.49 0.90 6.71
N ASN A 27 -15.84 0.26 7.68
CA ASN A 27 -15.49 0.90 8.95
C ASN A 27 -14.00 0.73 9.31
N PRO A 28 -13.07 1.26 8.49
CA PRO A 28 -11.65 1.31 8.84
C PRO A 28 -11.39 2.29 9.98
N GLU A 29 -10.33 2.07 10.74
CA GLU A 29 -9.76 3.15 11.53
C GLU A 29 -9.20 4.23 10.58
N PHE A 30 -9.70 5.45 10.70
CA PHE A 30 -9.36 6.56 9.81
C PHE A 30 -8.70 7.70 10.56
N LYS A 31 -7.52 8.13 10.10
CA LYS A 31 -6.77 9.26 10.65
C LYS A 31 -6.23 10.15 9.54
N CYS A 32 -6.27 11.46 9.76
CA CYS A 32 -5.66 12.47 8.87
C CYS A 32 -4.60 13.28 9.62
N GLY A 33 -3.78 14.02 8.87
CA GLY A 33 -2.70 14.83 9.43
C GLY A 33 -1.55 13.99 10.01
N VAL A 34 -1.42 12.74 9.57
CA VAL A 34 -0.49 11.76 10.17
C VAL A 34 0.88 11.86 9.51
N ASP A 35 1.93 11.92 10.32
CA ASP A 35 3.31 11.90 9.83
C ASP A 35 3.87 10.47 9.66
N VAL A 36 5.07 10.37 9.11
CA VAL A 36 5.71 9.06 8.82
C VAL A 36 5.99 8.28 10.12
N TYR A 37 6.27 8.98 11.22
CA TYR A 37 6.55 8.33 12.50
C TYR A 37 5.29 7.69 13.08
N GLN A 38 4.20 8.45 13.12
CA GLN A 38 2.90 7.97 13.56
C GLN A 38 2.40 6.84 12.65
N VAL A 39 2.56 6.93 11.33
CA VAL A 39 2.25 5.82 10.41
C VAL A 39 2.96 4.54 10.84
N LYS A 40 4.24 4.61 11.22
CA LYS A 40 5.00 3.45 11.70
C LYS A 40 4.41 2.87 13.00
N GLU A 41 3.94 3.70 13.92
CA GLU A 41 3.29 3.26 15.16
C GLU A 41 1.95 2.57 14.90
N TYR A 42 1.12 3.14 14.02
CA TYR A 42 -0.14 2.51 13.60
C TYR A 42 0.10 1.18 12.89
N LEU A 43 1.07 1.11 11.97
CA LEU A 43 1.42 -0.14 11.28
C LEU A 43 1.93 -1.23 12.24
N LYS A 44 2.65 -0.86 13.30
CA LYS A 44 3.06 -1.81 14.36
C LYS A 44 1.85 -2.33 15.14
N THR A 45 0.90 -1.46 15.44
CA THR A 45 -0.28 -1.78 16.26
C THR A 45 -1.25 -2.68 15.50
N VAL A 46 -1.56 -2.31 14.26
CA VAL A 46 -2.50 -3.06 13.41
C VAL A 46 -1.85 -4.31 12.83
N ASN A 47 -0.53 -4.30 12.60
CA ASN A 47 0.24 -5.38 11.98
C ASN A 47 -0.44 -5.97 10.71
N PRO A 48 -0.70 -5.14 9.69
CA PRO A 48 -1.48 -5.56 8.54
C PRO A 48 -0.71 -6.56 7.68
N THR A 49 -1.45 -7.41 6.97
CA THR A 49 -0.86 -8.35 5.97
C THR A 49 -0.37 -7.63 4.72
N CYS A 50 -0.93 -6.45 4.43
CA CYS A 50 -0.67 -5.68 3.24
C CYS A 50 -0.74 -4.17 3.49
N VAL A 51 0.18 -3.43 2.90
CA VAL A 51 0.20 -1.96 2.88
C VAL A 51 0.11 -1.47 1.44
N VAL A 52 -0.74 -0.49 1.20
CA VAL A 52 -0.85 0.22 -0.07
C VAL A 52 -0.46 1.68 0.17
N GLY A 53 0.53 2.18 -0.56
CA GLY A 53 1.04 3.53 -0.33
C GLY A 53 2.11 3.93 -1.31
N SER A 54 3.08 4.69 -0.83
CA SER A 54 4.24 5.14 -1.60
C SER A 54 5.47 4.30 -1.27
N ASN A 55 6.60 4.67 -1.87
CA ASN A 55 7.91 4.10 -1.53
C ASN A 55 8.26 4.29 -0.04
N ILE A 56 7.75 5.33 0.62
CA ILE A 56 7.97 5.55 2.06
C ILE A 56 7.31 4.42 2.86
N GLU A 57 6.04 4.14 2.61
CA GLU A 57 5.30 3.08 3.28
C GLU A 57 5.86 1.70 2.93
N ARG A 58 6.40 1.51 1.72
CA ARG A 58 7.13 0.28 1.37
C ARG A 58 8.35 0.07 2.26
N HIS A 59 9.15 1.10 2.49
CA HIS A 59 10.31 1.00 3.39
C HIS A 59 9.88 0.67 4.83
N LEU A 60 8.83 1.32 5.34
CA LEU A 60 8.26 0.99 6.64
C LEU A 60 7.76 -0.46 6.70
N ALA A 61 7.07 -0.93 5.66
CA ALA A 61 6.60 -2.30 5.56
C ALA A 61 7.76 -3.32 5.55
N GLN A 62 8.87 -3.00 4.90
CA GLN A 62 10.08 -3.83 4.93
C GLN A 62 10.71 -3.88 6.33
N GLU A 63 10.86 -2.72 6.99
CA GLU A 63 11.38 -2.64 8.36
C GLU A 63 10.52 -3.44 9.36
N LEU A 64 9.20 -3.39 9.21
CA LEU A 64 8.25 -4.08 10.07
C LEU A 64 7.97 -5.53 9.65
N ASN A 65 8.70 -6.06 8.65
CA ASN A 65 8.49 -7.40 8.09
C ASN A 65 7.07 -7.68 7.58
N ILE A 66 6.35 -6.65 7.13
CA ILE A 66 5.00 -6.77 6.60
C ILE A 66 5.00 -7.59 5.30
N PRO A 67 4.08 -8.58 5.15
CA PRO A 67 4.11 -9.50 4.02
C PRO A 67 3.80 -8.91 2.65
N LEU A 68 3.13 -7.78 2.50
CA LEU A 68 2.84 -7.21 1.17
C LEU A 68 2.90 -5.68 1.23
N SER A 69 3.48 -5.08 0.20
CA SER A 69 3.60 -3.63 0.05
C SER A 69 3.43 -3.27 -1.41
N PHE A 70 2.45 -2.43 -1.74
CA PHE A 70 2.18 -1.98 -3.10
C PHE A 70 2.42 -0.47 -3.21
N GLU A 71 3.29 -0.08 -4.14
CA GLU A 71 3.54 1.32 -4.46
C GLU A 71 2.54 1.80 -5.52
N ILE A 72 1.52 2.53 -5.09
CA ILE A 72 0.45 3.06 -5.96
C ILE A 72 0.38 4.59 -5.88
N VAL A 73 0.89 5.16 -4.79
CA VAL A 73 0.87 6.60 -4.52
C VAL A 73 2.28 7.16 -4.66
N TYR A 74 2.39 8.38 -5.18
CA TYR A 74 3.67 9.07 -5.27
C TYR A 74 4.26 9.37 -3.87
N PRO A 75 5.58 9.24 -3.66
CA PRO A 75 6.61 8.84 -4.62
C PRO A 75 6.71 7.33 -4.85
N VAL A 76 6.91 6.91 -6.11
CA VAL A 76 7.11 5.50 -6.50
C VAL A 76 8.56 5.31 -6.98
N LEU A 77 9.20 4.18 -6.64
CA LEU A 77 10.57 3.83 -7.04
C LEU A 77 10.57 2.96 -8.31
N GLU A 78 9.85 1.83 -8.30
CA GLU A 78 9.95 0.82 -9.38
C GLU A 78 9.25 1.26 -10.68
N TYR A 79 8.12 1.96 -10.59
CA TYR A 79 7.31 2.35 -11.75
C TYR A 79 7.60 3.75 -12.28
N ARG A 80 8.63 4.42 -11.73
CA ARG A 80 8.95 5.83 -12.04
C ARG A 80 9.28 6.08 -13.52
N MET A 81 9.64 5.04 -14.27
CA MET A 81 9.94 5.12 -15.72
C MET A 81 8.72 4.93 -16.63
N THR A 82 7.55 4.59 -16.10
CA THR A 82 6.35 4.38 -16.91
C THR A 82 5.23 5.31 -16.44
N ASP A 83 4.87 6.29 -17.25
CA ASP A 83 3.70 7.16 -17.07
C ASP A 83 2.41 6.35 -17.25
N ARG A 84 2.13 5.49 -16.27
CA ARG A 84 0.99 4.58 -16.29
C ARG A 84 -0.22 5.31 -15.74
N GLN A 85 -1.32 5.22 -16.49
CA GLN A 85 -2.63 5.63 -15.99
C GLN A 85 -3.00 4.78 -14.78
N TYR A 86 -3.48 5.42 -13.71
CA TYR A 86 -4.01 4.76 -12.51
C TYR A 86 -5.56 4.81 -12.45
N PHE A 87 -6.18 5.71 -13.22
CA PHE A 87 -7.64 5.86 -13.30
C PHE A 87 -8.21 5.36 -14.64
N GLY A 88 -9.51 5.10 -14.66
CA GLY A 88 -10.22 4.52 -15.81
C GLY A 88 -9.95 3.02 -15.98
N TYR A 89 -10.57 2.41 -17.00
CA TYR A 89 -10.45 0.96 -17.24
C TYR A 89 -8.99 0.50 -17.43
N ARG A 90 -8.21 1.28 -18.18
CA ARG A 90 -6.78 1.00 -18.37
C ARG A 90 -6.00 1.12 -17.08
N GLY A 91 -6.35 2.08 -16.22
CA GLY A 91 -5.76 2.22 -14.90
C GLY A 91 -6.05 1.04 -13.98
N MET A 92 -7.29 0.53 -13.99
CA MET A 92 -7.63 -0.69 -13.24
C MET A 92 -6.81 -1.90 -13.70
N LEU A 93 -6.62 -2.08 -15.01
CA LEU A 93 -5.78 -3.15 -15.54
C LEU A 93 -4.32 -3.01 -15.07
N ASN A 94 -3.78 -1.79 -15.11
CA ASN A 94 -2.44 -1.50 -14.60
C ASN A 94 -2.31 -1.79 -13.10
N LEU A 95 -3.31 -1.43 -12.29
CA LEU A 95 -3.33 -1.72 -10.85
C LEU A 95 -3.33 -3.22 -10.57
N ILE A 96 -4.16 -3.98 -11.28
CA ILE A 96 -4.20 -5.45 -11.17
C ILE A 96 -2.85 -6.04 -11.57
N GLU A 97 -2.24 -5.56 -12.65
CA GLU A 97 -0.93 -5.99 -13.13
C GLU A 97 0.16 -5.74 -12.07
N ILE A 98 0.17 -4.54 -11.46
CA ILE A 98 1.11 -4.18 -10.37
C ILE A 98 0.95 -5.16 -9.19
N ILE A 99 -0.28 -5.40 -8.76
CA ILE A 99 -0.58 -6.31 -7.64
C ILE A 99 -0.09 -7.73 -7.94
N GLN A 100 -0.41 -8.26 -9.12
CA GLN A 100 0.00 -9.60 -9.55
C GLN A 100 1.53 -9.72 -9.65
N ASN A 101 2.20 -8.72 -10.23
CA ASN A 101 3.66 -8.71 -10.39
C ASN A 101 4.39 -8.66 -9.05
N GLN A 102 3.95 -7.81 -8.12
CA GLN A 102 4.52 -7.72 -6.78
C GLN A 102 4.35 -9.02 -6.00
N TRP A 103 3.16 -9.63 -6.06
CA TRP A 103 2.92 -10.93 -5.43
C TRP A 103 3.85 -12.01 -6.01
N ARG A 104 3.94 -12.12 -7.34
CA ARG A 104 4.82 -13.06 -8.04
C ARG A 104 6.29 -12.84 -7.70
N ASN A 105 6.75 -11.59 -7.62
CA ASN A 105 8.13 -11.25 -7.29
C ASN A 105 8.49 -11.70 -5.87
N LYS A 106 7.59 -11.50 -4.90
CA LYS A 106 7.77 -11.96 -3.52
C LYS A 106 7.80 -13.49 -3.39
N TRP A 107 6.96 -14.18 -4.17
CA TRP A 107 7.01 -15.65 -4.26
C TRP A 107 8.34 -16.15 -4.84
N LYS A 108 8.82 -15.52 -5.92
CA LYS A 108 10.12 -15.86 -6.53
C LYS A 108 11.29 -15.61 -5.58
N SER A 109 11.30 -14.51 -4.84
CA SER A 109 12.38 -14.20 -3.90
C SER A 109 12.41 -15.17 -2.71
N LYS A 110 11.24 -15.57 -2.15
CA LYS A 110 11.17 -16.66 -1.18
C LYS A 110 11.78 -17.95 -1.75
N ARG A 111 11.39 -18.35 -2.96
CA ARG A 111 11.87 -19.60 -3.60
C ARG A 111 13.36 -19.58 -3.94
N LYS A 112 13.91 -18.43 -4.37
CA LYS A 112 15.36 -18.24 -4.57
C LYS A 112 16.15 -18.41 -3.28
N ARG A 113 15.65 -17.87 -2.15
CA ARG A 113 16.28 -18.01 -0.82
C ARG A 113 16.31 -19.46 -0.33
N TYR A 114 15.33 -20.27 -0.72
CA TYR A 114 15.31 -21.71 -0.43
C TYR A 114 16.27 -22.51 -1.32
N LYS A 115 16.47 -22.11 -2.58
CA LYS A 115 17.42 -22.78 -3.49
C LYS A 115 18.89 -22.42 -3.21
N SER A 116 19.18 -21.29 -2.56
CA SER A 116 20.55 -20.89 -2.20
C SER A 116 21.03 -21.46 -0.86
N LYS A 117 20.21 -22.28 -0.18
CA LYS A 117 20.55 -22.97 1.07
C LYS A 117 21.00 -24.42 0.86
N TRP A 118 21.27 -24.80 -0.38
CA TRP A 118 21.77 -26.11 -0.78
C TRP A 118 22.95 -25.93 -1.74
#